data_AF-A0A1A9VN06-F1
#
_entry.id   AF-A0A1A9VN06-F1
#
_cell.length_a   1.000
_cell.length_b   1.000
_cell.length_c   1.000
_cell.angle_alpha   90.00
_cell.angle_beta   90.00
_cell.angle_gamma   90.00
#
_symmetry.space_group_name_H-M   'P 1'
#
loop_
_entity.id
_entity.type
_entity.pdbx_description
1 polymer ?
#
loop_
_entity_poly.entity_id
_entity_poly.type
_entity_poly.pdbx_seq_one_letter_code
_entity_poly.pdbx_strand_id
1 'polypeptide(L)'
;MEFVHEGLALSVDLLILGLCVREYVSYKKNVNLLRKAPQLPLDNDLKRYVGKQKDQKVPYAVIRGTVTPIGVPMRSVMSPSVTGVLQVIKLSEHRIARGFAGFWTEQRKLIHVSSNEMPFELRSNEAGVEIIDALSAAVLDLDIVYDNYEPSSLSFFDHVFGFFSGVRQKGLQTTEEVLRDGSFITAVGELEMDGKVLRLQPSPLGPLFLTTATKSTLIKKFEEAKSSMLFKIFVCGAISAVLISVIGRKLYVKKKQERDDRRIREALEKERKKRRARSRPQDLTRDQLCVVCTTNPKEVIILPCGHVCMCEDCSEKIKQTCPVCRGPINTRSAAFIS
;
A
#
# COMPACT_ATOMS: atom_id res chain seq x y z
N MET A 1 21.72 -3.95 -9.84
CA MET A 1 20.85 -3.09 -10.67
C MET A 1 19.78 -3.89 -11.42
N GLU A 2 20.05 -5.10 -11.93
CA GLU A 2 19.13 -5.87 -12.81
C GLU A 2 17.78 -6.34 -12.24
N PHE A 3 17.54 -6.23 -10.93
CA PHE A 3 16.28 -6.65 -10.29
C PHE A 3 15.56 -5.50 -9.59
N VAL A 4 16.08 -4.28 -9.68
CA VAL A 4 15.57 -3.15 -8.90
C VAL A 4 14.19 -2.74 -9.37
N HIS A 5 13.94 -2.74 -10.68
CA HIS A 5 12.65 -2.35 -11.26
C HIS A 5 11.55 -3.39 -11.01
N GLU A 6 11.83 -4.67 -11.21
CA GLU A 6 10.85 -5.74 -10.95
C GLU A 6 10.59 -5.92 -9.45
N GLY A 7 11.64 -5.78 -8.62
CA GLY A 7 11.50 -5.78 -7.16
C GLY A 7 10.67 -4.60 -6.66
N LEU A 8 10.90 -3.40 -7.20
CA LEU A 8 10.10 -2.22 -6.89
C LEU A 8 8.63 -2.42 -7.33
N ALA A 9 8.39 -2.89 -8.55
CA ALA A 9 7.05 -3.14 -9.06
C ALA A 9 6.29 -4.16 -8.20
N LEU A 10 6.94 -5.27 -7.83
CA LEU A 10 6.36 -6.28 -6.93
C LEU A 10 6.04 -5.70 -5.55
N SER A 11 6.93 -4.86 -5.00
CA SER A 11 6.68 -4.22 -3.71
C SER A 11 5.46 -3.30 -3.73
N VAL A 12 5.29 -2.50 -4.79
CA VAL A 12 4.14 -1.61 -4.96
C VAL A 12 2.85 -2.42 -5.12
N ASP A 13 2.87 -3.47 -5.94
CA ASP A 13 1.71 -4.34 -6.15
C ASP A 13 1.29 -5.06 -4.85
N LEU A 14 2.25 -5.53 -4.05
CA LEU A 14 1.97 -6.14 -2.74
C LEU A 14 1.40 -5.14 -1.73
N LEU A 15 1.83 -3.87 -1.76
CA LEU A 15 1.24 -2.81 -0.93
C LEU A 15 -0.22 -2.54 -1.34
N ILE A 16 -0.48 -2.43 -2.64
CA ILE A 16 -1.85 -2.27 -3.17
C ILE A 16 -2.70 -3.47 -2.79
N LEU A 17 -2.20 -4.70 -2.96
CA LEU A 17 -2.89 -5.92 -2.56
C LEU A 17 -3.23 -5.93 -1.06
N GLY A 18 -2.29 -5.50 -0.21
CA GLY A 18 -2.51 -5.40 1.24
C GLY A 18 -3.61 -4.40 1.60
N LEU A 19 -3.61 -3.21 0.98
CA LEU A 19 -4.67 -2.22 1.15
C LEU A 19 -6.02 -2.76 0.66
N CYS A 20 -6.01 -3.45 -0.48
CA CYS A 20 -7.19 -4.06 -1.06
C CYS A 20 -7.81 -5.13 -0.15
N VAL A 21 -6.98 -6.00 0.44
CA VAL A 21 -7.43 -7.00 1.41
C VAL A 21 -7.98 -6.35 2.68
N ARG A 22 -7.34 -5.28 3.18
CA ARG A 22 -7.81 -4.54 4.35
C ARG A 22 -9.21 -3.96 4.13
N GLU A 23 -9.43 -3.30 2.99
CA GLU A 23 -10.74 -2.76 2.62
C GLU A 23 -11.79 -3.88 2.46
N TYR A 24 -11.43 -4.99 1.81
CA TYR A 24 -12.31 -6.14 1.68
C TYR A 24 -12.77 -6.69 3.04
N VAL A 25 -11.85 -6.83 4.00
CA VAL A 25 -12.17 -7.28 5.36
C VAL A 25 -13.08 -6.28 6.06
N SER A 26 -12.85 -4.97 5.90
CA SER A 26 -13.71 -3.92 6.44
C SER A 26 -15.14 -4.02 5.90
N TYR A 27 -15.32 -4.11 4.57
CA TYR A 27 -16.64 -4.28 3.97
C TYR A 27 -17.32 -5.57 4.42
N LYS A 28 -16.59 -6.68 4.48
CA LYS A 28 -17.11 -7.97 4.98
C LYS A 28 -17.58 -7.86 6.43
N LYS A 29 -16.82 -7.16 7.29
CA LYS A 29 -17.20 -6.90 8.69
C LYS A 29 -18.50 -6.09 8.75
N ASN A 30 -18.58 -4.98 8.02
CA ASN A 30 -19.74 -4.09 8.01
C ASN A 30 -21.01 -4.79 7.50
N VAL A 31 -20.92 -5.59 6.42
CA VAL A 31 -22.05 -6.39 5.91
C VAL A 31 -22.53 -7.38 6.99
N ASN A 32 -21.63 -8.07 7.67
CA ASN A 32 -21.99 -9.04 8.70
C ASN A 32 -22.64 -8.37 9.92
N LEU A 33 -22.15 -7.19 10.34
CA LEU A 33 -22.74 -6.41 11.41
C LEU A 33 -24.13 -5.91 11.03
N LEU A 34 -24.28 -5.31 9.84
CA LEU A 34 -25.57 -4.83 9.34
C LEU A 34 -26.59 -5.95 9.21
N ARG A 35 -26.20 -7.15 8.76
CA ARG A 35 -27.10 -8.31 8.70
C ARG A 35 -27.62 -8.72 10.09
N LYS A 36 -26.74 -8.75 11.09
CA LYS A 36 -27.07 -9.11 12.48
C LYS A 36 -27.84 -8.01 13.24
N ALA A 37 -27.69 -6.75 12.85
CA ALA A 37 -28.32 -5.62 13.52
C ALA A 37 -29.86 -5.71 13.45
N PRO A 38 -30.59 -5.71 14.57
CA PRO A 38 -32.04 -5.60 14.53
C PRO A 38 -32.44 -4.23 13.95
N GLN A 39 -33.47 -4.24 13.09
CA GLN A 39 -34.13 -3.01 12.67
C GLN A 39 -35.27 -2.75 13.65
N LEU A 40 -35.12 -1.70 14.45
CA LEU A 40 -36.04 -1.37 15.52
C LEU A 40 -36.93 -0.20 15.08
N PRO A 41 -38.27 -0.34 15.14
CA PRO A 41 -39.16 0.78 14.90
C PRO A 41 -39.08 1.78 16.05
N LEU A 42 -39.30 3.05 15.74
CA LEU A 42 -39.39 4.15 16.70
C LEU A 42 -40.79 4.15 17.34
N ASP A 43 -41.03 3.18 18.22
CA ASP A 43 -42.30 3.02 18.94
C ASP A 43 -42.10 3.24 20.45
N ASN A 44 -43.20 3.44 21.18
CA ASN A 44 -43.19 3.60 22.64
C ASN A 44 -42.57 2.40 23.39
N ASP A 45 -42.57 1.21 22.79
CA ASP A 45 -41.95 0.01 23.35
C ASP A 45 -40.42 -0.05 23.15
N LEU A 46 -39.83 0.82 22.31
CA LEU A 46 -38.39 0.83 22.08
C LEU A 46 -37.61 1.07 23.37
N LYS A 47 -38.06 2.00 24.22
CA LYS A 47 -37.44 2.28 25.52
C LYS A 47 -37.44 1.05 26.42
N ARG A 48 -38.55 0.30 26.45
CA ARG A 48 -38.69 -0.94 27.22
C ARG A 48 -37.78 -2.04 26.66
N TYR A 49 -37.65 -2.12 25.34
CA TYR A 49 -36.78 -3.09 24.69
C TYR A 49 -35.31 -2.86 25.05
N VAL A 50 -34.83 -1.62 24.94
CA VAL A 50 -33.45 -1.25 25.28
C VAL A 50 -33.19 -1.43 26.78
N GLY A 51 -34.13 -1.03 27.64
CA GLY A 51 -34.02 -1.20 29.09
C GLY A 51 -33.97 -2.65 29.58
N LYS A 52 -34.46 -3.61 28.80
CA LYS A 52 -34.35 -5.05 29.10
C LYS A 52 -32.99 -5.64 28.72
N GLN A 53 -32.20 -4.95 27.89
CA GLN A 53 -30.91 -5.44 27.46
C GLN A 53 -29.86 -5.27 28.56
N LYS A 54 -28.80 -6.07 28.46
CA LYS A 54 -27.65 -5.94 29.34
C LYS A 54 -27.05 -4.54 29.18
N ASP A 55 -26.76 -3.89 30.30
CA ASP A 55 -26.20 -2.53 30.37
C ASP A 55 -27.09 -1.45 29.72
N GLN A 56 -28.38 -1.73 29.47
CA GLN A 56 -29.32 -0.84 28.80
C GLN A 56 -28.82 -0.36 27.42
N LYS A 57 -28.06 -1.22 26.74
CA LYS A 57 -27.45 -0.95 25.44
C LYS A 57 -27.79 -2.03 24.42
N VAL A 58 -28.05 -1.63 23.19
CA VAL A 58 -28.08 -2.50 22.02
C VAL A 58 -26.82 -2.20 21.21
N PRO A 59 -25.85 -3.15 21.12
CA PRO A 59 -24.52 -2.87 20.58
C PRO A 59 -24.51 -2.33 19.14
N TYR A 60 -25.50 -2.73 18.33
CA TYR A 60 -25.62 -2.28 16.95
C TYR A 60 -27.07 -2.43 16.46
N ALA A 61 -27.77 -1.33 16.25
CA ALA A 61 -29.17 -1.30 15.86
C ALA A 61 -29.38 -0.38 14.64
N VAL A 62 -30.45 -0.65 13.88
CA VAL A 62 -30.88 0.18 12.75
C VAL A 62 -32.18 0.86 13.12
N ILE A 63 -32.21 2.19 13.05
CA ILE A 63 -33.36 3.03 13.37
C ILE A 63 -33.67 3.88 12.14
N ARG A 64 -34.97 4.04 11.83
CA ARG A 64 -35.43 4.95 10.77
C ARG A 64 -36.39 5.95 11.35
N GLY A 65 -36.21 7.21 11.01
CA GLY A 65 -37.04 8.29 11.52
C GLY A 65 -36.84 9.57 10.73
N THR A 66 -37.67 10.54 11.06
CA THR A 66 -37.58 11.89 10.53
C THR A 66 -36.59 12.69 11.37
N VAL A 67 -35.66 13.36 10.71
CA VAL A 67 -34.73 14.28 11.36
C VAL A 67 -35.50 15.45 11.93
N THR A 68 -35.41 15.67 13.23
CA THR A 68 -36.03 16.80 13.92
C THR A 68 -35.01 17.51 14.81
N PRO A 69 -34.86 18.84 14.72
CA PRO A 69 -33.92 19.60 15.55
C PRO A 69 -34.36 19.62 17.02
N ILE A 70 -33.40 19.53 17.95
CA ILE A 70 -33.62 19.79 19.37
C ILE A 70 -33.41 21.28 19.62
N GLY A 71 -34.40 22.10 19.27
CA GLY A 71 -34.35 23.56 19.39
C GLY A 71 -34.65 24.26 18.08
N VAL A 72 -34.01 25.40 17.84
CA VAL A 72 -34.20 26.18 16.60
C VAL A 72 -33.34 25.55 15.50
N PRO A 73 -33.91 25.15 14.34
CA PRO A 73 -33.12 24.61 13.25
C PRO A 73 -32.13 25.65 12.71
N MET A 74 -30.97 25.17 12.29
CA MET A 74 -29.97 25.99 11.62
C MET A 74 -30.48 26.38 10.23
N ARG A 75 -30.23 27.62 9.82
CA ARG A 75 -30.47 28.08 8.46
C ARG A 75 -29.19 27.97 7.65
N SER A 76 -29.32 27.49 6.42
CA SER A 76 -28.23 27.49 5.46
C SER A 76 -27.68 28.91 5.25
N VAL A 77 -26.35 29.02 5.14
CA VAL A 77 -25.67 30.33 5.02
C VAL A 77 -25.85 30.88 3.61
N MET A 78 -25.71 30.05 2.58
CA MET A 78 -25.80 30.49 1.18
C MET A 78 -27.22 30.41 0.64
N SER A 79 -28.10 29.60 1.25
CA SER A 79 -29.50 29.45 0.85
C SER A 79 -30.46 29.56 2.06
N PRO A 80 -30.81 30.78 2.50
CA PRO A 80 -31.58 31.02 3.73
C PRO A 80 -32.96 30.37 3.79
N SER A 81 -33.49 29.88 2.66
CA SER A 81 -34.75 29.16 2.56
C SER A 81 -34.68 27.72 3.06
N VAL A 82 -33.47 27.15 3.22
CA VAL A 82 -33.28 25.78 3.68
C VAL A 82 -32.89 25.74 5.16
N THR A 83 -33.63 24.94 5.93
CA THR A 83 -33.34 24.64 7.33
C THR A 83 -32.79 23.23 7.50
N GLY A 84 -31.89 23.03 8.45
CA GLY A 84 -31.25 21.75 8.69
C GLY A 84 -30.62 21.62 10.08
N VAL A 85 -30.08 20.44 10.32
CA VAL A 85 -29.42 20.07 11.59
C VAL A 85 -27.91 19.91 11.46
N LEU A 86 -27.44 19.60 10.25
CA LEU A 86 -26.01 19.52 9.92
C LEU A 86 -25.77 20.34 8.67
N GLN A 87 -24.67 21.10 8.67
CA GLN A 87 -24.22 21.88 7.53
C GLN A 87 -22.73 21.64 7.33
N VAL A 88 -22.33 21.36 6.09
CA VAL A 88 -20.95 21.20 5.68
C VAL A 88 -20.68 22.09 4.47
N ILE A 89 -19.83 23.09 4.65
CA ILE A 89 -19.39 24.01 3.60
C ILE A 89 -17.99 23.56 3.15
N LYS A 90 -17.83 23.30 1.86
CA LYS A 90 -16.56 22.89 1.26
C LYS A 90 -16.13 23.91 0.21
N LEU A 91 -14.92 24.45 0.37
CA LEU A 91 -14.26 25.25 -0.65
C LEU A 91 -13.22 24.38 -1.35
N SER A 92 -13.40 24.18 -2.65
CA SER A 92 -12.53 23.33 -3.48
C SER A 92 -11.88 24.13 -4.60
N GLU A 93 -10.57 24.03 -4.72
CA GLU A 93 -9.81 24.52 -5.86
C GLU A 93 -9.89 23.52 -7.02
N HIS A 94 -10.31 24.00 -8.18
CA HIS A 94 -10.15 23.27 -9.43
C HIS A 94 -8.85 23.71 -10.08
N ARG A 95 -7.96 22.75 -10.36
CA ARG A 95 -6.67 23.01 -10.99
C ARG A 95 -6.32 21.92 -11.99
N ILE A 96 -5.50 22.25 -12.97
CA ILE A 96 -4.85 21.27 -13.85
C ILE A 96 -3.41 21.15 -13.38
N ALA A 97 -2.94 19.93 -13.15
CA ALA A 97 -1.54 19.64 -12.86
C ALA A 97 -0.96 18.66 -13.87
N ARG A 98 0.32 18.83 -14.18
CA ARG A 98 1.07 17.92 -15.04
C ARG A 98 1.43 16.66 -14.24
N GLY A 99 0.91 15.50 -14.68
CA GLY A 99 1.24 14.20 -14.09
C GLY A 99 2.67 13.76 -14.45
N PHE A 100 3.14 12.68 -13.81
CA PHE A 100 4.48 12.14 -14.01
C PHE A 100 4.78 11.77 -15.48
N ALA A 101 3.77 11.35 -16.23
CA ALA A 101 3.86 11.01 -17.65
C ALA A 101 3.78 12.23 -18.59
N GLY A 102 3.76 13.45 -18.04
CA GLY A 102 3.71 14.69 -18.82
C GLY A 102 2.32 15.12 -19.30
N PHE A 103 1.28 14.33 -19.03
CA PHE A 103 -0.11 14.67 -19.35
C PHE A 103 -0.72 15.64 -18.34
N TRP A 104 -1.52 16.58 -18.83
CA TRP A 104 -2.31 17.48 -18.00
C TRP A 104 -3.52 16.74 -17.44
N THR A 105 -3.66 16.73 -16.12
CA THR A 105 -4.75 16.07 -15.40
C THR A 105 -5.51 17.09 -14.57
N GLU A 106 -6.83 17.05 -14.63
CA GLU A 106 -7.69 17.83 -13.75
C GLU A 106 -7.64 17.26 -12.34
N GLN A 107 -7.45 18.14 -11.37
CA GLN A 107 -7.38 17.83 -9.96
C GLN A 107 -8.30 18.79 -9.21
N ARG A 108 -9.07 18.24 -8.28
CA ARG A 108 -9.82 19.02 -7.29
C ARG A 108 -9.08 18.95 -5.97
N LYS A 109 -8.67 20.09 -5.42
CA LYS A 109 -8.01 20.19 -4.12
C LYS A 109 -8.97 20.84 -3.13
N LEU A 110 -9.26 20.15 -2.03
CA LEU A 110 -10.04 20.71 -0.94
C LEU A 110 -9.20 21.77 -0.20
N ILE A 111 -9.64 23.03 -0.20
CA ILE A 111 -8.94 24.14 0.48
C ILE A 111 -9.42 24.24 1.92
N HIS A 112 -10.74 24.21 2.11
CA HIS A 112 -11.35 24.45 3.42
C HIS A 112 -12.63 23.65 3.57
N VAL A 113 -12.85 23.14 4.78
CA VAL A 113 -14.11 22.53 5.22
C VAL A 113 -14.50 23.19 6.52
N SER A 114 -15.71 23.72 6.57
CA SER A 114 -16.36 24.19 7.79
C SER A 114 -17.62 23.38 8.00
N SER A 115 -17.88 22.96 9.24
CA SER A 115 -19.08 22.19 9.59
C SER A 115 -19.74 22.80 10.81
N ASN A 116 -21.07 22.94 10.75
CA ASN A 116 -21.88 23.35 11.87
C ASN A 116 -22.87 22.22 12.19
N GLU A 117 -23.02 21.89 13.47
CA GLU A 117 -23.90 20.83 13.97
C GLU A 117 -24.86 21.40 15.00
N MET A 118 -26.15 21.09 14.84
CA MET A 118 -27.22 21.39 15.77
C MET A 118 -27.72 20.06 16.35
N PRO A 119 -27.84 19.93 17.69
CA PRO A 119 -28.39 18.72 18.30
C PRO A 119 -29.73 18.34 17.69
N PHE A 120 -29.89 17.07 17.35
CA PHE A 120 -31.08 16.58 16.68
C PHE A 120 -31.41 15.15 17.10
N GLU A 121 -32.67 14.79 16.90
CA GLU A 121 -33.16 13.44 17.12
C GLU A 121 -33.87 12.92 15.88
N LEU A 122 -33.88 11.60 15.75
CA LEU A 122 -34.78 10.90 14.86
C LEU A 122 -36.09 10.64 15.57
N ARG A 123 -37.17 11.24 15.05
CA ARG A 123 -38.50 11.11 15.62
C ARG A 123 -39.42 10.32 14.69
N SER A 124 -40.28 9.49 15.30
CA SER A 124 -41.47 8.94 14.66
C SER A 124 -42.63 9.05 15.63
N ASN A 125 -43.71 9.71 15.22
CA ASN A 125 -44.88 10.01 16.05
C ASN A 125 -44.47 10.61 17.42
N GLU A 126 -44.44 9.79 18.49
CA GLU A 126 -44.16 10.20 19.87
C GLU A 126 -42.78 9.76 20.41
N ALA A 127 -42.04 8.90 19.70
CA ALA A 127 -40.75 8.39 20.15
C ALA A 127 -39.58 9.07 19.40
N GLY A 128 -38.58 9.51 20.15
CA GLY A 128 -37.36 10.18 19.65
C GLY A 128 -36.09 9.47 20.10
N VAL A 129 -35.08 9.45 19.22
CA VAL A 129 -33.72 8.98 19.50
C VAL A 129 -32.74 10.07 19.12
N GLU A 130 -32.04 10.61 20.10
CA GLU A 130 -30.99 11.63 19.94
C GLU A 130 -29.78 11.02 19.22
N ILE A 131 -29.25 11.71 18.22
CA ILE A 131 -28.06 11.28 17.48
C ILE A 131 -26.85 12.00 18.07
N ILE A 132 -25.82 11.24 18.44
CA ILE A 132 -24.59 11.78 19.01
C ILE A 132 -23.45 11.59 18.02
N ASP A 133 -22.63 12.63 17.87
CA ASP A 133 -21.42 12.65 17.04
C ASP A 133 -21.72 12.31 15.57
N ALA A 134 -22.69 13.01 14.98
CA ALA A 134 -23.19 12.70 13.64
C ALA A 134 -22.12 12.91 12.55
N LEU A 135 -21.21 13.86 12.75
CA LEU A 135 -20.10 14.15 11.85
C LEU A 135 -19.07 13.01 11.77
N SER A 136 -19.00 12.13 12.77
CA SER A 136 -18.13 10.94 12.76
C SER A 136 -18.65 9.80 11.89
N ALA A 137 -19.87 9.93 11.33
CA ALA A 137 -20.49 8.87 10.55
C ALA A 137 -19.64 8.49 9.32
N ALA A 138 -19.37 7.20 9.16
CA ALA A 138 -18.60 6.70 8.01
C ALA A 138 -19.37 6.82 6.69
N VAL A 139 -20.69 6.92 6.76
CA VAL A 139 -21.56 7.29 5.64
C VAL A 139 -22.48 8.38 6.19
N LEU A 140 -22.39 9.58 5.60
CA LEU A 140 -23.23 10.73 5.92
C LEU A 140 -23.80 11.28 4.61
N ASP A 141 -25.07 10.98 4.35
CA ASP A 141 -25.77 11.53 3.18
C ASP A 141 -26.31 12.92 3.52
N LEU A 142 -25.86 13.93 2.76
CA LEU A 142 -26.29 15.32 2.87
C LEU A 142 -26.81 15.81 1.51
N ASP A 143 -27.73 16.77 1.53
CA ASP A 143 -28.26 17.38 0.31
C ASP A 143 -27.43 18.61 -0.07
N ILE A 144 -26.99 18.70 -1.33
CA ILE A 144 -26.35 19.91 -1.84
C ILE A 144 -27.44 20.99 -1.98
N VAL A 145 -27.32 22.07 -1.20
CA VAL A 145 -28.27 23.20 -1.20
C VAL A 145 -27.75 24.41 -1.96
N TYR A 146 -26.42 24.50 -2.12
CA TYR A 146 -25.75 25.53 -2.89
C TYR A 146 -24.50 24.96 -3.55
N ASP A 147 -24.32 25.27 -4.82
CA ASP A 147 -23.11 24.92 -5.58
C ASP A 147 -22.82 26.08 -6.53
N ASN A 148 -21.70 26.77 -6.29
CA ASN A 148 -21.25 27.86 -7.14
C ASN A 148 -19.79 27.68 -7.52
N TYR A 149 -19.50 27.83 -8.82
CA TYR A 149 -18.16 27.77 -9.38
C TYR A 149 -17.73 29.15 -9.88
N GLU A 150 -16.69 29.69 -9.27
CA GLU A 150 -16.08 30.96 -9.64
C GLU A 150 -14.82 30.69 -10.47
N PRO A 151 -14.81 31.00 -11.78
CA PRO A 151 -13.63 30.82 -12.60
C PRO A 151 -12.54 31.81 -12.18
N SER A 152 -11.29 31.34 -12.13
CA SER A 152 -10.15 32.22 -11.92
C SER A 152 -9.90 33.03 -13.20
N SER A 153 -10.04 34.35 -13.13
CA SER A 153 -9.63 35.27 -14.20
C SER A 153 -8.10 35.37 -14.23
N LEU A 154 -7.46 34.43 -14.92
CA LEU A 154 -6.00 34.43 -15.07
C LEU A 154 -5.57 35.54 -16.03
N SER A 155 -4.55 36.32 -15.64
CA SER A 155 -3.88 37.26 -16.53
C SER A 155 -3.02 36.50 -17.56
N PHE A 156 -2.68 37.15 -18.69
CA PHE A 156 -1.82 36.56 -19.73
C PHE A 156 -0.49 36.04 -19.16
N PHE A 157 0.06 36.70 -18.13
CA PHE A 157 1.28 36.28 -17.45
C PHE A 157 1.11 34.98 -16.64
N ASP A 158 -0.04 34.74 -16.02
CA ASP A 158 -0.32 33.50 -15.28
C ASP A 158 -0.46 32.29 -16.21
N HIS A 159 -0.91 32.54 -17.45
CA HIS A 159 -0.95 31.54 -18.51
C HIS A 159 0.44 31.02 -18.89
N VAL A 160 1.44 31.91 -18.92
CA VAL A 160 2.83 31.56 -19.21
C VAL A 160 3.51 30.92 -17.99
N PHE A 161 3.32 31.49 -16.80
CA PHE A 161 3.91 30.97 -15.56
C PHE A 161 3.34 29.59 -15.15
N GLY A 162 2.05 29.34 -15.40
CA GLY A 162 1.41 28.03 -15.18
C GLY A 162 1.99 26.91 -16.06
N PHE A 163 2.47 27.26 -17.26
CA PHE A 163 3.15 26.30 -18.14
C PHE A 163 4.52 25.86 -17.56
N PHE A 164 5.27 26.80 -16.97
CA PHE A 164 6.58 26.51 -16.37
C PHE A 164 6.47 25.83 -14.99
N SER A 165 5.49 26.21 -14.18
CA SER A 165 5.28 25.61 -12.84
C SER A 165 4.60 24.23 -12.88
N GLY A 166 3.97 23.87 -14.00
CA GLY A 166 3.28 22.59 -14.17
C GLY A 166 1.95 22.48 -13.42
N VAL A 167 1.47 23.57 -12.80
CA VAL A 167 0.17 23.66 -12.14
C VAL A 167 -0.55 24.92 -12.60
N ARG A 168 -1.83 24.79 -12.94
CA ARG A 168 -2.69 25.88 -13.40
C ARG A 168 -4.02 25.86 -12.65
N GLN A 169 -4.32 26.90 -11.90
CA GLN A 169 -5.62 27.07 -11.25
C GLN A 169 -6.70 27.39 -12.30
N LYS A 170 -7.87 26.75 -12.21
CA LYS A 170 -9.04 27.01 -13.09
C LYS A 170 -10.11 27.85 -12.40
N GLY A 171 -10.30 27.64 -11.10
CA GLY A 171 -11.39 28.28 -10.36
C GLY A 171 -11.57 27.72 -8.95
N LEU A 172 -12.49 28.32 -8.22
CA LEU A 172 -12.89 27.92 -6.88
C LEU A 172 -14.35 27.46 -6.93
N GLN A 173 -14.65 26.33 -6.33
CA GLN A 173 -16.01 25.83 -6.16
C GLN A 173 -16.38 25.85 -4.69
N THR A 174 -17.47 26.54 -4.36
CA THR A 174 -18.05 26.57 -3.02
C THR A 174 -19.32 25.72 -3.03
N THR A 175 -19.30 24.62 -2.28
CA THR A 175 -20.47 23.75 -2.13
C THR A 175 -20.95 23.76 -0.68
N GLU A 176 -22.25 23.91 -0.49
CA GLU A 176 -22.91 23.77 0.80
C GLU A 176 -23.80 22.54 0.79
N GLU A 177 -23.56 21.64 1.73
CA GLU A 177 -24.30 20.41 1.95
C GLU A 177 -25.03 20.48 3.30
N VAL A 178 -26.30 20.09 3.35
CA VAL A 178 -27.13 20.19 4.55
C VAL A 178 -27.95 18.91 4.78
N LEU A 179 -28.00 18.44 6.03
CA LEU A 179 -29.00 17.47 6.46
C LEU A 179 -30.27 18.24 6.83
N ARG A 180 -31.26 18.20 5.95
CA ARG A 180 -32.48 19.01 6.09
C ARG A 180 -33.34 18.56 7.26
N ASP A 181 -33.99 19.53 7.88
CA ASP A 181 -35.08 19.29 8.81
C ASP A 181 -36.23 18.58 8.07
N GLY A 182 -36.80 17.55 8.68
CA GLY A 182 -37.87 16.75 8.08
C GLY A 182 -37.40 15.64 7.13
N SER A 183 -36.09 15.50 6.90
CA SER A 183 -35.56 14.40 6.07
C SER A 183 -35.75 13.04 6.75
N PHE A 184 -36.22 12.05 5.99
CA PHE A 184 -36.38 10.68 6.49
C PHE A 184 -35.12 9.86 6.24
N ILE A 185 -34.38 9.53 7.30
CA ILE A 185 -33.09 8.84 7.21
C ILE A 185 -33.05 7.55 8.01
N THR A 186 -32.04 6.73 7.73
CA THR A 186 -31.67 5.53 8.47
C THR A 186 -30.39 5.82 9.24
N ALA A 187 -30.46 5.70 10.57
CA ALA A 187 -29.30 5.70 11.44
C ALA A 187 -28.93 4.27 11.86
N VAL A 188 -27.63 3.98 11.90
CA VAL A 188 -27.11 2.70 12.37
C VAL A 188 -25.96 2.96 13.33
N GLY A 189 -26.06 2.45 14.55
CA GLY A 189 -25.06 2.65 15.58
C GLY A 189 -25.38 1.86 16.84
N GLU A 190 -24.65 2.12 17.91
CA GLU A 190 -25.00 1.62 19.24
C GLU A 190 -26.16 2.45 19.79
N LEU A 191 -27.20 1.77 20.28
CA LEU A 191 -28.35 2.41 20.90
C LEU A 191 -28.25 2.24 22.42
N GLU A 192 -28.17 3.36 23.14
CA GLU A 192 -28.05 3.42 24.59
C GLU A 192 -29.25 4.16 25.19
N MET A 193 -29.69 3.72 26.36
CA MET A 193 -30.65 4.48 27.16
C MET A 193 -29.90 5.25 28.24
N ASP A 194 -29.89 6.58 28.11
CA ASP A 194 -29.31 7.49 29.10
C ASP A 194 -30.43 8.12 29.92
N GLY A 195 -30.64 7.58 31.11
CA GLY A 195 -31.76 7.95 31.98
C GLY A 195 -33.12 7.66 31.36
N LYS A 196 -33.72 8.66 30.68
CA LYS A 196 -35.03 8.56 30.01
C LYS A 196 -34.98 8.84 28.50
N VAL A 197 -33.81 9.24 27.99
CA VAL A 197 -33.58 9.60 26.59
C VAL A 197 -32.87 8.45 25.91
N LEU A 198 -33.27 8.15 24.67
CA LEU A 198 -32.58 7.18 23.84
C LEU A 198 -31.54 7.91 23.00
N ARG A 199 -30.32 7.40 22.98
CA ARG A 199 -29.19 7.97 22.26
C ARG A 199 -28.62 6.94 21.30
N LEU A 200 -28.27 7.37 20.10
CA LEU A 200 -27.58 6.54 19.13
C LEU A 200 -26.24 7.16 18.79
N GLN A 201 -25.18 6.35 18.96
CA GLN A 201 -23.79 6.80 18.92
C GLN A 201 -22.90 5.80 18.15
N PRO A 202 -21.65 6.18 17.81
CA PRO A 202 -20.67 5.26 17.25
C PRO A 202 -20.43 4.04 18.15
N SER A 203 -20.43 2.84 17.57
CA SER A 203 -20.24 1.59 18.32
C SER A 203 -18.77 1.16 18.30
N PRO A 204 -18.25 0.52 19.36
CA PRO A 204 -16.95 -0.16 19.29
C PRO A 204 -16.94 -1.32 18.27
N LEU A 205 -18.11 -1.87 17.91
CA LEU A 205 -18.23 -2.95 16.93
C LEU A 205 -18.09 -2.45 15.49
N GLY A 206 -18.63 -1.27 15.18
CA GLY A 206 -18.74 -0.75 13.82
C GLY A 206 -19.06 0.74 13.77
N PRO A 207 -18.81 1.39 12.62
CA PRO A 207 -18.98 2.83 12.49
C PRO A 207 -20.45 3.25 12.53
N LEU A 208 -20.69 4.53 12.85
CA LEU A 208 -21.99 5.17 12.70
C LEU A 208 -22.31 5.35 11.21
N PHE A 209 -23.56 5.07 10.82
CA PHE A 209 -24.06 5.37 9.46
C PHE A 209 -25.32 6.23 9.55
N LEU A 210 -25.34 7.32 8.78
CA LEU A 210 -26.48 8.22 8.60
C LEU A 210 -26.74 8.35 7.10
N THR A 211 -27.75 7.64 6.61
CA THR A 211 -27.99 7.51 5.17
C THR A 211 -29.48 7.56 4.84
N THR A 212 -29.82 8.08 3.65
CA THR A 212 -31.18 8.01 3.11
C THR A 212 -31.57 6.60 2.67
N ALA A 213 -30.56 5.73 2.47
CA ALA A 213 -30.73 4.34 2.08
C ALA A 213 -31.42 3.48 3.16
N THR A 214 -32.09 2.41 2.75
CA THR A 214 -32.65 1.41 3.68
C THR A 214 -31.55 0.44 4.12
N LYS A 215 -31.82 -0.35 5.17
CA LYS A 215 -30.93 -1.43 5.61
C LYS A 215 -30.53 -2.37 4.45
N SER A 216 -31.49 -2.77 3.61
CA SER A 216 -31.24 -3.69 2.50
C SER A 216 -30.42 -3.06 1.39
N THR A 217 -30.68 -1.80 1.03
CA THR A 217 -29.89 -1.11 0.00
C THR A 217 -28.48 -0.78 0.49
N LEU A 218 -28.30 -0.47 1.78
CA LEU A 218 -26.99 -0.29 2.39
C LEU A 218 -26.17 -1.59 2.37
N ILE A 219 -26.77 -2.73 2.73
CA ILE A 219 -26.14 -4.06 2.63
C ILE A 219 -25.74 -4.35 1.18
N LYS A 220 -26.63 -4.10 0.22
CA LYS A 220 -26.37 -4.31 -1.21
C LYS A 220 -25.19 -3.45 -1.70
N LYS A 221 -25.14 -2.16 -1.35
CA LYS A 221 -24.03 -1.26 -1.69
C LYS A 221 -22.68 -1.80 -1.17
N PHE A 222 -22.63 -2.26 0.09
CA PHE A 222 -21.41 -2.85 0.63
C PHE A 222 -21.07 -4.22 0.02
N GLU A 223 -22.05 -5.01 -0.40
CA GLU A 223 -21.81 -6.28 -1.10
C GLU A 223 -21.26 -6.08 -2.51
N GLU A 224 -21.77 -5.08 -3.23
CA GLU A 224 -21.24 -4.67 -4.54
C GLU A 224 -19.81 -4.14 -4.41
N ALA A 225 -19.56 -3.26 -3.42
CA ALA A 225 -18.21 -2.77 -3.12
C ALA A 225 -17.26 -3.91 -2.74
N LYS A 226 -17.70 -4.86 -1.90
CA LYS A 226 -16.96 -6.07 -1.54
C LYS A 226 -16.64 -6.93 -2.77
N SER A 227 -17.60 -7.12 -3.68
CA SER A 227 -17.41 -7.89 -4.92
C SER A 227 -16.41 -7.22 -5.85
N SER A 228 -16.53 -5.90 -6.04
CA SER A 228 -15.55 -5.09 -6.78
C SER A 228 -14.14 -5.21 -6.18
N MET A 229 -14.05 -5.23 -4.84
CA MET A 229 -12.79 -5.39 -4.12
C MET A 229 -12.14 -6.76 -4.37
N LEU A 230 -12.94 -7.84 -4.40
CA LEU A 230 -12.46 -9.18 -4.71
C LEU A 230 -11.86 -9.26 -6.12
N PHE A 231 -12.52 -8.63 -7.09
CA PHE A 231 -12.00 -8.57 -8.46
C PHE A 231 -10.63 -7.87 -8.51
N LYS A 232 -10.46 -6.74 -7.81
CA LYS A 232 -9.18 -6.04 -7.71
C LYS A 232 -8.09 -6.90 -7.05
N ILE A 233 -8.42 -7.62 -5.98
CA ILE A 233 -7.51 -8.55 -5.30
C ILE A 233 -7.03 -9.64 -6.26
N PHE A 234 -7.94 -10.22 -7.06
CA PHE A 234 -7.58 -11.22 -8.05
C PHE A 234 -6.62 -10.68 -9.11
N VAL A 235 -6.88 -9.47 -9.63
CA VAL A 235 -6.03 -8.83 -10.63
C VAL A 235 -4.62 -8.55 -10.07
N CYS A 236 -4.49 -7.94 -8.90
CA CYS A 236 -3.20 -7.73 -8.24
C CYS A 236 -2.50 -9.07 -7.93
N GLY A 237 -3.25 -10.06 -7.44
CA GLY A 237 -2.74 -11.40 -7.19
C GLY A 237 -2.13 -12.05 -8.45
N ALA A 238 -2.79 -11.92 -9.60
CA ALA A 238 -2.26 -12.41 -10.87
C ALA A 238 -0.98 -11.66 -11.30
N ILE A 239 -0.94 -10.33 -11.15
CA ILE A 239 0.24 -9.51 -11.47
C ILE A 239 1.44 -9.92 -10.60
N SER A 240 1.25 -10.01 -9.28
CA SER A 240 2.31 -10.47 -8.36
C SER A 240 2.84 -11.85 -8.72
N ALA A 241 1.96 -12.81 -9.07
CA ALA A 241 2.36 -14.16 -9.48
C ALA A 241 3.22 -14.16 -10.75
N VAL A 242 2.87 -13.34 -11.74
CA VAL A 242 3.66 -13.16 -12.97
C VAL A 242 5.03 -12.54 -12.66
N LEU A 243 5.07 -11.48 -11.84
CA LEU A 243 6.35 -10.83 -11.46
C LEU A 243 7.26 -11.79 -10.70
N ILE A 244 6.73 -12.54 -9.73
CA ILE A 244 7.48 -13.57 -8.99
C ILE A 244 8.01 -14.65 -9.94
N SER A 245 7.21 -15.11 -10.90
CA SER A 245 7.62 -16.08 -11.91
C SER A 245 8.76 -15.56 -12.78
N VAL A 246 8.68 -14.32 -13.25
CA VAL A 246 9.74 -13.67 -14.07
C VAL A 246 11.03 -13.51 -13.28
N ILE A 247 10.96 -13.00 -12.04
CA ILE A 247 12.14 -12.85 -11.17
C ILE A 247 12.76 -14.22 -10.89
N GLY A 248 11.93 -15.21 -10.53
CA GLY A 248 12.37 -16.58 -10.29
C GLY A 248 13.06 -17.21 -11.50
N ARG A 249 12.51 -17.03 -12.70
CA ARG A 249 13.11 -17.50 -13.96
C ARG A 249 14.47 -16.84 -14.21
N LYS A 250 14.60 -15.51 -14.04
CA LYS A 250 15.87 -14.80 -14.19
C LYS A 250 16.91 -15.29 -13.19
N LEU A 251 16.54 -15.46 -11.92
CA LEU A 251 17.43 -16.00 -10.88
C LEU A 251 17.88 -17.42 -11.18
N TYR A 252 16.97 -18.26 -11.70
CA TYR A 252 17.29 -19.61 -12.12
C TYR A 252 18.30 -19.64 -13.28
N VAL A 253 18.07 -18.85 -14.32
CA VAL A 253 18.97 -18.76 -15.49
C VAL A 253 20.35 -18.26 -15.05
N LYS A 254 20.42 -17.23 -14.21
CA LYS A 254 21.69 -16.70 -13.70
C LYS A 254 22.46 -17.75 -12.89
N LYS A 255 21.80 -18.44 -11.96
CA LYS A 255 22.44 -19.54 -11.21
C LYS A 255 22.89 -20.68 -12.11
N LYS A 256 22.15 -20.97 -13.19
CA LYS A 256 22.53 -21.98 -14.18
C LYS A 256 23.79 -21.55 -14.94
N GLN A 257 23.84 -20.31 -15.44
CA GLN A 257 25.02 -19.75 -16.11
C GLN A 257 26.26 -19.80 -15.20
N GLU A 258 26.14 -19.37 -13.94
CA GLU A 258 27.26 -19.44 -12.99
C GLU A 258 27.75 -20.88 -12.76
N ARG A 259 26.85 -21.88 -12.76
CA ARG A 259 27.22 -23.30 -12.65
C ARG A 259 27.92 -23.79 -13.91
N ASP A 260 27.40 -23.45 -15.08
CA ASP A 260 27.97 -23.86 -16.36
C ASP A 260 29.36 -23.20 -16.57
N ASP A 261 29.53 -21.94 -16.21
CA ASP A 261 30.83 -21.24 -16.24
C ASP A 261 31.85 -21.83 -15.26
N ARG A 262 31.41 -22.31 -14.09
CA ARG A 262 32.29 -23.03 -13.16
C ARG A 262 32.72 -24.37 -13.75
N ARG A 263 31.80 -25.12 -14.35
CA ARG A 263 32.11 -26.39 -15.03
C ARG A 263 33.08 -26.20 -16.18
N ILE A 264 32.88 -25.18 -17.01
CA ILE A 264 33.78 -24.84 -18.13
C ILE A 264 35.17 -24.47 -17.59
N ARG A 265 35.26 -23.63 -16.55
CA ARG A 265 36.54 -23.26 -15.92
C ARG A 265 37.28 -24.48 -15.35
N GLU A 266 36.59 -25.32 -14.60
CA GLU A 266 37.16 -26.56 -14.05
C GLU A 266 37.62 -27.53 -15.15
N ALA A 267 36.86 -27.65 -16.25
CA ALA A 267 37.23 -28.47 -17.39
C ALA A 267 38.48 -27.94 -18.09
N LEU A 268 38.54 -26.62 -18.35
CA LEU A 268 39.70 -25.97 -18.94
C LEU A 268 40.95 -26.09 -18.06
N GLU A 269 40.83 -25.94 -16.74
CA GLU A 269 41.94 -26.15 -15.81
C GLU A 269 42.45 -27.60 -15.83
N LYS A 270 41.54 -28.58 -15.83
CA LYS A 270 41.91 -29.99 -15.95
C LYS A 270 42.62 -30.28 -17.27
N GLU A 271 42.16 -29.71 -18.38
CA GLU A 271 42.80 -29.87 -19.67
C GLU A 271 44.18 -29.23 -19.71
N ARG A 272 44.33 -28.00 -19.18
CA ARG A 272 45.63 -27.33 -19.02
C ARG A 272 46.61 -28.18 -18.23
N LYS A 273 46.20 -28.75 -17.09
CA LYS A 273 47.03 -29.65 -16.28
C LYS A 273 47.45 -30.90 -17.06
N LYS A 274 46.53 -31.51 -17.82
CA LYS A 274 46.84 -32.66 -18.67
C LYS A 274 47.83 -32.32 -19.79
N ARG A 275 47.66 -31.16 -20.45
CA ARG A 275 48.57 -30.70 -21.51
C ARG A 275 49.98 -30.45 -20.96
N ARG A 276 50.09 -29.74 -19.82
CA ARG A 276 51.37 -29.53 -19.12
C ARG A 276 52.04 -30.85 -18.73
N ALA A 277 51.28 -31.80 -18.17
CA ALA A 277 51.82 -33.10 -17.81
C ALA A 277 52.40 -33.87 -19.02
N ARG A 278 51.78 -33.74 -20.20
CA ARG A 278 52.28 -34.37 -21.45
C ARG A 278 53.50 -33.67 -22.03
N SER A 279 53.66 -32.36 -21.84
CA SER A 279 54.78 -31.59 -22.37
C SER A 279 56.03 -31.60 -21.49
N ARG A 280 55.95 -32.18 -20.28
CA ARG A 280 57.09 -32.24 -19.35
C ARG A 280 58.15 -33.24 -19.85
N PRO A 281 59.44 -32.88 -19.82
CA PRO A 281 60.52 -33.81 -20.15
C PRO A 281 60.55 -34.96 -19.13
N GLN A 282 60.81 -36.18 -19.61
CA GLN A 282 60.82 -37.39 -18.77
C GLN A 282 62.21 -37.63 -18.13
N ASP A 283 63.28 -37.18 -18.78
CA ASP A 283 64.66 -37.35 -18.33
C ASP A 283 65.14 -36.14 -17.51
N LEU A 284 64.59 -35.98 -16.31
CA LEU A 284 64.95 -34.91 -15.37
C LEU A 284 65.92 -35.42 -14.30
N THR A 285 67.00 -34.67 -14.06
CA THR A 285 67.88 -34.91 -12.91
C THR A 285 67.21 -34.50 -11.60
N ARG A 286 67.67 -35.03 -10.45
CA ARG A 286 67.10 -34.69 -9.12
C ARG A 286 67.09 -33.19 -8.85
N ASP A 287 68.10 -32.47 -9.33
CA ASP A 287 68.22 -31.02 -9.11
C ASP A 287 67.24 -30.19 -9.95
N GLN A 288 66.68 -30.78 -11.02
CA GLN A 288 65.67 -30.15 -11.87
C GLN A 288 64.24 -30.41 -11.38
N LEU A 289 64.04 -31.32 -10.42
CA LEU A 289 62.72 -31.69 -9.90
C LEU A 289 62.21 -30.72 -8.82
N CYS A 290 60.90 -30.51 -8.81
CA CYS A 290 60.19 -29.75 -7.79
C CYS A 290 60.47 -30.33 -6.40
N VAL A 291 60.87 -29.49 -5.45
CA VAL A 291 61.23 -29.94 -4.08
C VAL A 291 60.03 -30.42 -3.27
N VAL A 292 58.81 -30.15 -3.74
CA VAL A 292 57.55 -30.47 -3.04
C VAL A 292 56.96 -31.79 -3.52
N CYS A 293 56.78 -31.98 -4.83
CA CYS A 293 56.23 -33.22 -5.36
C CYS A 293 57.30 -34.23 -5.79
N THR A 294 58.54 -33.80 -6.04
CA THR A 294 59.64 -34.65 -6.54
C THR A 294 59.32 -35.42 -7.83
N THR A 295 58.31 -34.96 -8.58
CA THR A 295 57.83 -35.63 -9.81
C THR A 295 57.87 -34.71 -11.02
N ASN A 296 57.47 -33.45 -10.86
CA ASN A 296 57.41 -32.46 -11.96
C ASN A 296 58.67 -31.58 -11.95
N PRO A 297 59.10 -31.01 -13.09
CA PRO A 297 60.22 -30.07 -13.14
C PRO A 297 59.93 -28.78 -12.37
N LYS A 298 60.99 -28.05 -12.02
CA LYS A 298 60.89 -26.69 -11.49
C LYS A 298 60.48 -25.73 -12.62
N GLU A 299 59.36 -25.04 -12.45
CA GLU A 299 58.72 -24.21 -13.49
C GLU A 299 58.47 -22.76 -13.02
N VAL A 300 58.64 -22.48 -11.72
CA VAL A 300 58.21 -21.21 -11.10
C VAL A 300 59.34 -20.59 -10.28
N ILE A 301 59.60 -19.30 -10.52
CA ILE A 301 60.45 -18.46 -9.68
C ILE A 301 59.60 -17.73 -8.63
N ILE A 302 60.06 -17.73 -7.38
CA ILE A 302 59.42 -17.05 -6.25
C ILE A 302 60.13 -15.72 -6.00
N LEU A 303 59.39 -14.63 -5.90
CA LEU A 303 59.92 -13.29 -5.61
C LEU A 303 59.42 -12.78 -4.25
N PRO A 304 60.26 -12.04 -3.49
CA PRO A 304 61.56 -11.49 -3.90
C PRO A 304 62.76 -12.44 -3.73
N CYS A 305 62.60 -13.62 -3.12
CA CYS A 305 63.74 -14.46 -2.73
C CYS A 305 64.49 -15.14 -3.89
N GLY A 306 63.95 -15.14 -5.11
CA GLY A 306 64.56 -15.67 -6.33
C GLY A 306 64.58 -17.20 -6.45
N HIS A 307 64.04 -17.95 -5.48
CA HIS A 307 64.13 -19.42 -5.49
C HIS A 307 63.26 -20.04 -6.60
N VAL A 308 63.89 -20.84 -7.45
CA VAL A 308 63.25 -21.70 -8.45
C VAL A 308 63.19 -23.12 -7.87
N CYS A 309 62.11 -23.44 -7.16
CA CYS A 309 62.03 -24.69 -6.40
C CYS A 309 60.73 -25.48 -6.57
N MET A 310 59.72 -24.94 -7.26
CA MET A 310 58.41 -25.58 -7.41
C MET A 310 57.99 -25.72 -8.87
N CYS A 311 57.21 -26.77 -9.17
CA CYS A 311 56.40 -26.84 -10.39
C CYS A 311 55.17 -25.92 -10.28
N GLU A 312 54.51 -25.63 -11.40
CA GLU A 312 53.33 -24.75 -11.43
C GLU A 312 52.21 -25.30 -10.53
N ASP A 313 51.97 -26.62 -10.55
CA ASP A 313 50.90 -27.27 -9.78
C ASP A 313 51.12 -27.19 -8.25
N CYS A 314 52.37 -27.28 -7.78
CA CYS A 314 52.72 -27.09 -6.37
C CYS A 314 52.67 -25.61 -5.97
N SER A 315 53.01 -24.70 -6.89
CA SER A 315 52.96 -23.25 -6.66
C SER A 315 51.54 -22.70 -6.52
N GLU A 316 50.53 -23.36 -7.11
CA GLU A 316 49.12 -23.02 -6.93
C GLU A 316 48.66 -23.31 -5.49
N LYS A 317 49.18 -24.38 -4.87
CA LYS A 317 48.79 -24.86 -3.54
C LYS A 317 49.53 -24.13 -2.41
N ILE A 318 50.83 -23.88 -2.58
CA ILE A 318 51.67 -23.25 -1.55
C ILE A 318 51.72 -21.75 -1.79
N LYS A 319 50.94 -20.99 -1.01
CA LYS A 319 50.74 -19.56 -1.26
C LYS A 319 51.57 -18.62 -0.38
N GLN A 320 51.97 -19.04 0.81
CA GLN A 320 52.42 -18.12 1.85
C GLN A 320 53.95 -17.99 1.93
N THR A 321 54.68 -19.10 1.93
CA THR A 321 56.12 -19.12 2.23
C THR A 321 56.90 -19.97 1.24
N CYS A 322 58.10 -19.51 0.87
CA CYS A 322 59.04 -20.27 0.05
C CYS A 322 59.44 -21.58 0.75
N PRO A 323 59.32 -22.77 0.12
CA PRO A 323 59.73 -24.04 0.73
C PRO A 323 61.21 -24.13 1.09
N VAL A 324 62.06 -23.32 0.45
CA VAL A 324 63.52 -23.34 0.66
C VAL A 324 63.94 -22.38 1.76
N CYS A 325 63.64 -21.08 1.62
CA CYS A 325 64.11 -20.07 2.57
C CYS A 325 63.07 -19.62 3.59
N ARG A 326 61.83 -20.12 3.51
CA ARG A 326 60.67 -19.73 4.35
C ARG A 326 60.29 -18.25 4.29
N GLY A 327 60.92 -17.46 3.42
CA GLY A 327 60.55 -16.06 3.16
C GLY A 327 59.15 -15.93 2.53
N PRO A 328 58.50 -14.77 2.67
CA PRO A 328 57.16 -14.52 2.13
C PRO A 328 57.16 -14.56 0.60
N ILE A 329 56.10 -15.11 0.02
CA ILE A 329 55.90 -15.12 -1.43
C ILE A 329 55.06 -13.91 -1.83
N ASN A 330 55.69 -12.93 -2.48
CA ASN A 330 54.99 -11.73 -2.95
C ASN A 330 54.47 -11.91 -4.37
N THR A 331 55.36 -12.33 -5.28
CA THR A 331 55.03 -12.56 -6.69
C THR A 331 55.64 -13.87 -7.18
N ARG A 332 55.02 -14.43 -8.22
CA ARG A 332 55.46 -15.67 -8.89
C ARG A 332 55.53 -15.40 -10.38
N SER A 333 56.53 -15.95 -11.04
CA SER A 333 56.67 -15.86 -12.48
C SER A 333 57.14 -17.19 -13.04
N ALA A 334 56.88 -17.45 -14.33
CA ALA A 334 57.40 -18.63 -15.00
C ALA A 334 58.93 -18.55 -15.06
N ALA A 335 59.60 -19.64 -14.71
CA ALA A 335 61.04 -19.77 -14.85
C ALA A 335 61.35 -20.56 -16.12
N PHE A 336 62.17 -19.99 -17.00
CA PHE A 336 62.68 -20.66 -18.19
C PHE A 336 64.10 -21.11 -17.88
N ILE A 337 64.29 -22.41 -17.70
CA ILE A 337 65.59 -23.03 -17.46
C ILE A 337 65.99 -23.67 -18.79
N SER A 338 66.95 -23.05 -19.47
CA SER A 338 67.54 -23.55 -20.72
C SER A 338 68.56 -24.66 -20.48
#